data_AF-A0A7S1VD22-F1
#
_entry.id   AF-A0A7S1VD22-F1
#
_cell.length_a   1.000
_cell.length_b   1.000
_cell.length_c   1.000
_cell.angle_alpha   90.00
_cell.angle_beta   90.00
_cell.angle_gamma   90.00
#
_symmetry.space_group_name_H-M   'P 1'
#
loop_
_entity.id
_entity.type
_entity.pdbx_description
1 polymer ?
#
loop_
_entity_poly.entity_id
_entity_poly.type
_entity_poly.pdbx_seq_one_letter_code
_entity_poly.pdbx_strand_id
1 'polypeptide(L)'
;IVLNGSRVIAVPVDEVQEEADRRAAIAAAVAASMEEEAQAQAAIIAESQRARDGMAIGIPSTKWSLKTIAGYRVQCERSGLSSLVSKRFEDFESLHALVRRQMPLGRVDAGVPKLPRRVRALKSKEELEERRVVLETYLRELLAADSLKFYADSFVEWLTTDGAAWQVGEADADGEGVRADGDGSPSPDPATAGGSAGGSTSTATSPRTAQAKSSAPSGGSRRGPAASRKSMRAAAAPAVAAAADAGAKAKGRARAAASDAGGTLKRAAKKAEVLVETVRARMEPVDEQAE
;
A
#
# COMPACT_ATOMS: atom_id res chain seq x y z
N ILE A 1 -34.97 19.41 -61.76
CA ILE A 1 -35.64 20.56 -61.10
C ILE A 1 -34.66 21.08 -60.05
N VAL A 2 -34.14 22.30 -60.26
CA VAL A 2 -33.28 23.01 -59.31
C VAL A 2 -34.20 23.59 -58.24
N LEU A 3 -34.04 23.14 -56.99
CA LEU A 3 -34.61 23.81 -55.82
C LEU A 3 -33.44 24.39 -55.02
N ASN A 4 -33.27 25.71 -55.16
CA ASN A 4 -32.44 26.60 -54.33
C ASN A 4 -31.02 26.15 -53.98
N GLY A 5 -30.02 26.52 -54.79
CA GLY A 5 -28.64 26.78 -54.34
C GLY A 5 -27.85 25.64 -53.67
N SER A 6 -28.46 24.49 -53.42
CA SER A 6 -27.86 23.31 -52.83
C SER A 6 -27.52 22.35 -53.95
N ARG A 7 -26.23 22.18 -54.23
CA ARG A 7 -25.75 21.08 -55.08
C ARG A 7 -26.18 19.77 -54.43
N VAL A 8 -27.17 19.11 -55.02
CA VAL A 8 -27.52 17.72 -54.69
C VAL A 8 -26.43 16.86 -55.31
N ILE A 9 -25.44 16.49 -54.50
CA ILE A 9 -24.46 15.48 -54.87
C ILE A 9 -25.16 14.14 -54.66
N ALA A 10 -25.51 13.46 -55.75
CA ALA A 10 -25.99 12.10 -55.68
C ALA A 10 -24.81 11.21 -55.26
N VAL A 11 -24.73 10.92 -53.97
CA VAL A 11 -23.79 9.91 -53.47
C VAL A 11 -24.30 8.55 -53.96
N PRO A 12 -23.49 7.80 -54.72
CA PRO A 12 -23.89 6.48 -55.19
C PRO A 12 -24.20 5.57 -54.00
N VAL A 13 -25.31 4.83 -54.07
CA VAL A 13 -25.80 3.95 -53.00
C VAL A 13 -24.73 2.92 -52.60
N ASP A 14 -23.88 2.52 -53.54
CA ASP A 14 -22.80 1.55 -53.32
C ASP A 14 -21.71 2.07 -52.37
N GLU A 15 -21.37 3.37 -52.40
CA GLU A 15 -20.38 3.97 -51.48
C GLU A 15 -20.91 4.02 -50.04
N VAL A 16 -22.21 4.28 -49.88
CA VAL A 16 -22.85 4.30 -48.55
C VAL A 16 -22.88 2.90 -47.93
N GLN A 17 -23.12 1.86 -48.74
CA GLN A 17 -23.12 0.48 -48.28
C GLN A 17 -21.70 0.02 -47.92
N GLU A 18 -20.70 0.33 -48.75
CA GLU A 18 -19.31 -0.02 -48.46
C GLU A 18 -18.80 0.66 -47.18
N GLU A 19 -19.18 1.92 -46.93
CA GLU A 19 -18.80 2.60 -45.70
C GLU A 19 -19.50 2.03 -44.46
N ALA A 20 -20.76 1.59 -44.58
CA ALA A 20 -21.47 0.88 -43.52
C ALA A 20 -20.77 -0.45 -43.17
N ASP A 21 -20.38 -1.23 -44.18
CA ASP A 21 -19.70 -2.50 -44.00
C ASP A 21 -18.30 -2.30 -43.38
N ARG A 22 -17.56 -1.26 -43.79
CA ARG A 22 -16.27 -0.89 -43.17
C ARG A 22 -16.44 -0.50 -41.71
N ARG A 23 -17.47 0.29 -41.36
CA ARG A 23 -17.75 0.65 -39.96
C ARG A 23 -18.14 -0.56 -39.13
N ALA A 24 -18.93 -1.48 -39.69
CA ALA A 24 -19.29 -2.74 -39.04
C ALA A 24 -18.05 -3.62 -38.79
N ALA A 25 -17.15 -3.72 -39.77
CA ALA A 25 -15.90 -4.47 -39.63
C ALA A 25 -14.98 -3.87 -38.55
N ILE A 26 -14.84 -2.53 -38.50
CA ILE A 26 -14.07 -1.85 -37.45
C ILE A 26 -14.71 -2.08 -36.07
N ALA A 27 -16.03 -1.97 -35.94
CA ALA A 27 -16.72 -2.22 -34.68
C ALA A 27 -16.53 -3.67 -34.19
N ALA A 28 -16.60 -4.65 -35.10
CA ALA A 28 -16.34 -6.05 -34.78
C ALA A 28 -14.89 -6.29 -34.34
N ALA A 29 -13.91 -5.66 -35.00
CA ALA A 29 -12.50 -5.75 -34.61
C ALA A 29 -12.24 -5.13 -33.23
N VAL A 30 -12.86 -3.99 -32.93
CA VAL A 30 -12.76 -3.35 -31.60
C VAL A 30 -13.41 -4.23 -30.52
N ALA A 31 -14.58 -4.81 -30.79
CA ALA A 31 -15.23 -5.72 -29.84
C ALA A 31 -14.37 -6.96 -29.55
N ALA A 32 -13.77 -7.57 -30.58
CA ALA A 32 -12.86 -8.69 -30.42
C ALA A 32 -11.62 -8.33 -29.60
N SER A 33 -11.03 -7.14 -29.85
CA SER A 33 -9.89 -6.64 -29.07
C SER A 33 -10.25 -6.39 -27.60
N MET A 34 -11.43 -5.83 -27.32
CA MET A 34 -11.88 -5.63 -25.94
C MET A 34 -12.14 -6.95 -25.22
N GLU A 35 -12.62 -7.97 -25.93
CA GLU A 35 -12.82 -9.31 -25.38
C GLU A 35 -11.50 -9.99 -25.03
N GLU A 36 -10.48 -9.88 -25.91
CA GLU A 36 -9.13 -10.39 -25.64
C GLU A 36 -8.49 -9.72 -24.42
N GLU A 37 -8.59 -8.40 -24.30
CA GLU A 37 -8.10 -7.66 -23.14
C GLU A 37 -8.82 -8.07 -21.84
N ALA A 38 -10.14 -8.25 -21.90
CA ALA A 38 -10.93 -8.71 -20.75
C ALA A 38 -10.54 -10.13 -20.32
N GLN A 39 -10.28 -11.03 -21.27
CA GLN A 39 -9.79 -12.38 -21.00
C GLN A 39 -8.38 -12.35 -20.38
N ALA A 40 -7.47 -11.51 -20.89
CA ALA A 40 -6.13 -11.35 -20.33
C ALA A 40 -6.18 -10.83 -18.88
N GLN A 41 -7.03 -9.83 -18.60
CA GLN A 41 -7.23 -9.33 -17.23
C GLN A 41 -7.83 -10.40 -16.31
N ALA A 42 -8.80 -11.17 -16.79
CA ALA A 42 -9.39 -12.27 -16.04
C ALA A 42 -8.35 -13.36 -15.71
N ALA A 43 -7.46 -13.69 -16.65
CA ALA A 43 -6.36 -14.64 -16.42
C ALA A 43 -5.38 -14.15 -15.34
N ILE A 44 -4.98 -12.88 -15.37
CA ILE A 44 -4.11 -12.27 -14.35
C ILE A 44 -4.78 -12.30 -12.97
N ILE A 45 -6.08 -11.98 -12.89
CA ILE A 45 -6.85 -12.04 -11.64
C ILE A 45 -6.93 -13.48 -11.13
N ALA A 46 -7.17 -14.47 -12.01
CA ALA A 46 -7.25 -15.87 -11.65
C ALA A 46 -5.90 -16.43 -11.16
N GLU A 47 -4.79 -16.06 -11.80
CA GLU A 47 -3.44 -16.43 -11.35
C GLU A 47 -3.12 -15.82 -9.99
N SER A 48 -3.47 -14.54 -9.79
CA SER A 48 -3.32 -13.85 -8.50
C SER A 48 -4.15 -14.51 -7.39
N GLN A 49 -5.32 -15.08 -7.73
CA GLN A 49 -6.14 -15.86 -6.79
C GLN A 49 -5.51 -17.22 -6.47
N ARG A 50 -5.05 -17.98 -7.47
CA ARG A 50 -4.35 -19.25 -7.23
C ARG A 50 -3.10 -19.07 -6.37
N ALA A 51 -2.38 -17.96 -6.54
CA ALA A 51 -1.21 -17.64 -5.72
C ALA A 51 -1.56 -17.46 -4.23
N ARG A 52 -2.82 -17.13 -3.89
CA ARG A 52 -3.31 -16.93 -2.53
C ARG A 52 -3.86 -18.20 -1.88
N ASP A 53 -4.55 -19.03 -2.64
CA ASP A 53 -5.24 -20.21 -2.09
C ASP A 53 -4.28 -21.26 -1.50
N GLY A 54 -2.98 -21.13 -1.74
CA GLY A 54 -1.92 -21.91 -1.09
C GLY A 54 -1.02 -21.12 -0.13
N MET A 55 -1.40 -19.89 0.25
CA MET A 55 -0.57 -19.01 1.06
C MET A 55 -0.91 -19.12 2.55
N ALA A 56 -0.08 -19.83 3.31
CA ALA A 56 -0.21 -19.88 4.76
C ALA A 56 0.69 -18.83 5.40
N ILE A 57 0.11 -17.95 6.23
CA ILE A 57 0.85 -16.95 7.00
C ILE A 57 0.63 -17.18 8.49
N GLY A 58 1.72 -17.14 9.24
CA GLY A 58 1.70 -17.21 10.70
C GLY A 58 2.83 -16.39 11.31
N ILE A 59 2.72 -16.12 12.61
CA ILE A 59 3.81 -15.52 13.40
C ILE A 59 4.21 -16.57 14.45
N PRO A 60 5.03 -17.58 14.08
CA PRO A 60 5.31 -18.73 14.94
C PRO A 60 6.04 -18.36 16.23
N SER A 61 6.79 -17.26 16.24
CA SER A 61 7.56 -16.87 17.42
C SER A 61 7.82 -15.37 17.47
N THR A 62 8.01 -14.89 18.69
CA THR A 62 8.48 -13.54 18.97
C THR A 62 9.92 -13.60 19.45
N LYS A 63 10.75 -12.65 19.00
CA LYS A 63 12.10 -12.46 19.53
C LYS A 63 12.06 -11.23 20.44
N TRP A 64 12.20 -11.48 21.74
CA TRP A 64 12.34 -10.43 22.75
C TRP A 64 13.79 -10.35 23.21
N SER A 65 14.33 -9.14 23.33
CA SER A 65 15.56 -8.93 24.06
C SER A 65 15.54 -7.56 24.72
N LEU A 66 16.16 -7.46 25.89
CA LEU A 66 16.22 -6.20 26.66
C LEU A 66 16.94 -5.06 25.92
N LYS A 67 17.81 -5.40 24.95
CA LYS A 67 18.54 -4.42 24.12
C LYS A 67 17.86 -4.10 22.78
N THR A 68 16.91 -4.92 22.32
CA THR A 68 16.39 -4.85 20.94
C THR A 68 14.88 -4.64 20.96
N ILE A 69 14.42 -3.71 20.12
CA ILE A 69 13.02 -3.48 19.78
C ILE A 69 12.34 -4.83 19.50
N ALA A 70 11.13 -5.04 20.03
CA ALA A 70 10.38 -6.29 19.88
C ALA A 70 10.27 -6.70 18.39
N GLY A 71 10.77 -7.90 18.06
CA GLY A 71 10.71 -8.47 16.72
C GLY A 71 9.72 -9.65 16.64
N TYR A 72 8.98 -9.72 15.55
CA TYR A 72 8.02 -10.76 15.21
C TYR A 72 8.60 -11.57 14.04
N ARG A 73 8.73 -12.89 14.20
CA ARG A 73 9.09 -13.74 13.07
C ARG A 73 7.83 -14.07 12.28
N VAL A 74 7.71 -13.52 11.09
CA VAL A 74 6.62 -13.79 10.16
C VAL A 74 7.05 -14.96 9.28
N GLN A 75 6.27 -16.04 9.32
CA GLN A 75 6.41 -17.18 8.44
C GLN A 75 5.38 -17.07 7.33
N CYS A 76 5.84 -17.22 6.10
CA CYS A 76 5.00 -17.27 4.92
C CYS A 76 5.34 -18.54 4.15
N GLU A 77 4.34 -19.36 3.84
CA GLU A 77 4.47 -20.51 2.96
C GLU A 77 3.72 -20.21 1.67
N ARG A 78 4.40 -20.37 0.52
CA ARG A 78 3.82 -20.18 -0.81
C ARG A 78 4.38 -21.26 -1.73
N SER A 79 3.49 -22.06 -2.34
CA SER A 79 3.87 -23.09 -3.32
C SER A 79 4.92 -24.09 -2.80
N GLY A 80 4.85 -24.44 -1.51
CA GLY A 80 5.80 -25.35 -0.84
C GLY A 80 7.13 -24.72 -0.43
N LEU A 81 7.34 -23.42 -0.72
CA LEU A 81 8.48 -22.66 -0.21
C LEU A 81 8.06 -21.92 1.06
N SER A 82 8.80 -22.13 2.14
CA SER A 82 8.60 -21.38 3.39
C SER A 82 9.70 -20.33 3.56
N SER A 83 9.30 -19.09 3.83
CA SER A 83 10.18 -17.98 4.19
C SER A 83 9.90 -17.54 5.62
N LEU A 84 10.96 -17.26 6.38
CA LEU A 84 10.88 -16.76 7.75
C LEU A 84 11.61 -15.43 7.86
N VAL A 85 10.87 -14.35 8.09
CA VAL A 85 11.39 -12.98 8.09
C VAL A 85 11.15 -12.30 9.43
N SER A 86 12.09 -11.49 9.90
CA SER A 86 11.96 -10.76 11.16
C SER A 86 11.42 -9.34 10.92
N LYS A 87 10.25 -9.03 11.48
CA LYS A 87 9.58 -7.74 11.34
C LYS A 87 9.43 -7.05 12.69
N ARG A 88 9.56 -5.73 12.73
CA ARG A 88 9.21 -4.88 13.88
C ARG A 88 7.78 -4.40 13.77
N PHE A 89 7.23 -3.84 14.84
CA PHE A 89 5.88 -3.27 14.82
C PHE A 89 5.77 -2.13 13.81
N GLU A 90 6.81 -1.29 13.67
CA GLU A 90 6.86 -0.21 12.68
C GLU A 90 6.70 -0.74 11.24
N ASP A 91 7.21 -1.95 10.94
CA ASP A 91 7.08 -2.54 9.61
C ASP A 91 5.62 -2.88 9.28
N PHE A 92 4.81 -3.21 10.29
CA PHE A 92 3.37 -3.41 10.14
C PHE A 92 2.63 -2.07 9.96
N GLU A 93 3.09 -0.99 10.59
CA GLU A 93 2.54 0.36 10.37
C GLU A 93 2.79 0.81 8.92
N SER A 94 4.01 0.61 8.42
CA SER A 94 4.38 0.88 7.03
C SER A 94 3.57 0.05 6.04
N LEU A 95 3.40 -1.25 6.31
CA LEU A 95 2.54 -2.13 5.51
C LEU A 95 1.10 -1.63 5.50
N HIS A 96 0.54 -1.28 6.67
CA HIS A 96 -0.82 -0.79 6.78
C HIS A 96 -1.02 0.52 6.00
N ALA A 97 -0.07 1.45 6.08
CA ALA A 97 -0.06 2.68 5.30
C ALA A 97 0.00 2.40 3.79
N LEU A 98 0.86 1.46 3.37
CA LEU A 98 0.98 1.05 1.97
C LEU A 98 -0.33 0.49 1.43
N VAL A 99 -0.98 -0.42 2.16
CA VAL A 99 -2.27 -0.99 1.78
C VAL A 99 -3.35 0.09 1.69
N ARG A 100 -3.43 1.00 2.67
CA ARG A 100 -4.41 2.10 2.66
C ARG A 100 -4.20 3.08 1.51
N ARG A 101 -2.94 3.39 1.17
CA ARG A 101 -2.59 4.29 0.06
C ARG A 101 -2.98 3.68 -1.29
N GLN A 102 -2.84 2.38 -1.42
CA GLN A 102 -3.12 1.67 -2.67
C GLN A 102 -4.63 1.47 -2.89
N MET A 103 -5.41 1.32 -1.82
CA MET A 103 -6.87 1.17 -1.91
C MET A 103 -7.59 2.42 -2.44
N PRO A 104 -8.63 2.25 -3.28
CA PRO A 104 -9.45 3.38 -3.72
C PRO A 104 -10.17 4.03 -2.52
N LEU A 105 -10.12 5.37 -2.42
CA LEU A 105 -10.62 6.18 -1.29
C LEU A 105 -12.02 5.79 -0.79
N GLY A 106 -12.91 5.31 -1.66
CA GLY A 106 -14.27 4.89 -1.30
C GLY A 106 -14.42 3.51 -0.65
N ARG A 107 -13.36 2.68 -0.63
CA ARG A 107 -13.40 1.30 -0.07
C ARG A 107 -12.48 1.10 1.14
N VAL A 108 -11.69 2.10 1.52
CA VAL A 108 -10.66 1.98 2.56
C VAL A 108 -11.25 1.52 3.89
N ASP A 109 -12.36 2.11 4.32
CA ASP A 109 -12.91 1.86 5.66
C ASP A 109 -13.70 0.55 5.79
N ALA A 110 -14.15 -0.02 4.67
CA ALA A 110 -14.97 -1.23 4.66
C ALA A 110 -14.14 -2.52 4.47
N GLY A 111 -12.95 -2.42 3.86
CA GLY A 111 -12.18 -3.60 3.42
C GLY A 111 -10.85 -3.82 4.14
N VAL A 112 -10.32 -2.84 4.87
CA VAL A 112 -9.00 -2.96 5.51
C VAL A 112 -9.17 -3.28 7.00
N PRO A 113 -8.63 -4.42 7.48
CA PRO A 113 -8.59 -4.74 8.90
C PRO A 113 -7.91 -3.64 9.71
N LYS A 114 -8.35 -3.43 10.95
CA LYS A 114 -7.75 -2.41 11.82
C LYS A 114 -6.45 -2.92 12.40
N LEU A 115 -5.37 -2.16 12.20
CA LEU A 115 -4.10 -2.45 12.85
C LEU A 115 -4.22 -2.25 14.37
N PRO A 116 -3.69 -3.16 15.22
CA PRO A 116 -3.64 -2.96 16.66
C PRO A 116 -2.94 -1.64 17.02
N ARG A 117 -3.36 -1.01 18.13
CA ARG A 117 -2.76 0.25 18.57
C ARG A 117 -1.32 0.06 19.04
N ARG A 118 -0.46 1.02 18.70
CA ARG A 118 0.90 1.11 19.25
C ARG A 118 0.83 1.33 20.77
N VAL A 119 1.58 0.52 21.50
CA VAL A 119 1.72 0.58 22.97
C VAL A 119 3.14 1.07 23.21
N ARG A 120 3.27 2.18 23.94
CA ARG A 120 4.52 2.93 24.09
C ARG A 120 5.63 2.12 24.75
N ALA A 121 5.28 1.22 25.66
CA ALA A 121 6.22 0.34 26.33
C ALA A 121 5.54 -0.99 26.61
N LEU A 122 6.04 -2.06 25.98
CA LEU A 122 5.67 -3.43 26.34
C LEU A 122 6.47 -3.79 27.59
N LYS A 123 5.77 -4.02 28.69
CA LYS A 123 6.39 -4.24 30.02
C LYS A 123 6.61 -5.72 30.31
N SER A 124 5.81 -6.59 29.69
CA SER A 124 5.85 -8.03 29.90
C SER A 124 5.97 -8.80 28.58
N LYS A 125 6.48 -10.02 28.68
CA LYS A 125 6.47 -10.99 27.57
C LYS A 125 5.02 -11.34 27.16
N GLU A 126 4.10 -11.37 28.13
CA GLU A 126 2.68 -11.65 27.93
C GLU A 126 2.02 -10.62 27.00
N GLU A 127 2.25 -9.32 27.22
CA GLU A 127 1.73 -8.25 26.35
C GLU A 127 2.26 -8.37 24.90
N LEU A 128 3.49 -8.87 24.74
CA LEU A 128 4.12 -9.08 23.44
C LEU A 128 3.47 -10.29 22.72
N GLU A 129 3.20 -11.37 23.44
CA GLU A 129 2.53 -12.55 22.92
C GLU A 129 1.05 -12.26 22.59
N GLU A 130 0.35 -11.49 23.41
CA GLU A 130 -1.01 -11.00 23.10
C GLU A 130 -1.01 -10.18 21.81
N ARG A 131 -0.08 -9.23 21.68
CA ARG A 131 0.08 -8.46 20.44
C ARG A 131 0.43 -9.35 19.25
N ARG A 132 1.24 -10.39 19.43
CA ARG A 132 1.58 -11.35 18.38
C ARG A 132 0.32 -12.02 17.81
N VAL A 133 -0.57 -12.49 18.68
CA VAL A 133 -1.84 -13.12 18.27
C VAL A 133 -2.69 -12.13 17.48
N VAL A 134 -2.80 -10.87 17.94
CA VAL A 134 -3.58 -9.85 17.23
C VAL A 134 -2.97 -9.49 15.86
N LEU A 135 -1.64 -9.39 15.76
CA LEU A 135 -0.94 -9.17 14.48
C LEU A 135 -1.11 -10.34 13.53
N GLU A 136 -1.10 -11.57 14.05
CA GLU A 136 -1.33 -12.78 13.27
C GLU A 136 -2.75 -12.81 12.70
N THR A 137 -3.76 -12.50 13.53
CA THR A 137 -5.15 -12.33 13.07
C THR A 137 -5.26 -11.22 12.02
N TYR A 138 -4.62 -10.07 12.24
CA TYR A 138 -4.60 -8.97 11.27
C TYR A 138 -4.05 -9.41 9.91
N LEU A 139 -2.93 -10.15 9.87
CA LEU A 139 -2.36 -10.64 8.60
C LEU A 139 -3.27 -11.65 7.90
N ARG A 140 -3.94 -12.54 8.64
CA ARG A 140 -4.91 -13.49 8.07
C ARG A 140 -6.14 -12.78 7.50
N GLU A 141 -6.67 -11.79 8.22
CA GLU A 141 -7.79 -10.96 7.73
C GLU A 141 -7.38 -10.16 6.49
N LEU A 142 -6.15 -9.65 6.47
CA LEU A 142 -5.61 -8.90 5.33
C LEU A 142 -5.48 -9.79 4.08
N LEU A 143 -5.03 -11.04 4.25
CA LEU A 143 -5.02 -12.05 3.20
C LEU A 143 -6.42 -12.40 2.70
N ALA A 144 -7.37 -12.57 3.61
CA ALA A 144 -8.76 -12.90 3.31
C ALA A 144 -9.50 -11.76 2.60
N ALA A 145 -9.03 -10.52 2.72
CA ALA A 145 -9.63 -9.38 2.06
C ALA A 145 -9.48 -9.46 0.52
N ASP A 146 -10.62 -9.44 -0.17
CA ASP A 146 -10.72 -9.44 -1.63
C ASP A 146 -10.00 -8.26 -2.28
N SER A 147 -10.03 -7.11 -1.61
CA SER A 147 -9.41 -5.88 -2.10
C SER A 147 -7.89 -5.96 -2.19
N LEU A 148 -7.27 -6.91 -1.50
CA LEU A 148 -5.83 -7.09 -1.52
C LEU A 148 -5.34 -7.92 -2.73
N LYS A 149 -6.27 -8.43 -3.57
CA LYS A 149 -5.98 -9.13 -4.84
C LYS A 149 -5.14 -8.28 -5.80
N PHE A 150 -5.35 -6.97 -5.81
CA PHE A 150 -4.64 -6.04 -6.70
C PHE A 150 -3.24 -5.66 -6.20
N TYR A 151 -2.91 -6.00 -4.96
CA TYR A 151 -1.69 -5.54 -4.27
C TYR A 151 -0.84 -6.70 -3.78
N ALA A 152 -1.07 -7.90 -4.33
CA ALA A 152 -0.40 -9.12 -3.93
C ALA A 152 1.12 -8.98 -4.04
N ASP A 153 1.64 -8.30 -5.06
CA ASP A 153 3.08 -8.18 -5.29
C ASP A 153 3.80 -7.39 -4.21
N SER A 154 3.35 -6.18 -3.88
CA SER A 154 3.96 -5.37 -2.81
C SER A 154 3.82 -6.04 -1.44
N PHE A 155 2.70 -6.74 -1.20
CA PHE A 155 2.48 -7.48 0.04
C PHE A 155 3.41 -8.69 0.15
N VAL A 156 3.57 -9.47 -0.92
CA VAL A 156 4.49 -10.61 -0.97
C VAL A 156 5.93 -10.13 -0.85
N GLU A 157 6.31 -9.08 -1.55
CA GLU A 157 7.65 -8.48 -1.44
C GLU A 157 7.95 -8.05 0.00
N TRP A 158 6.97 -7.45 0.69
CA TRP A 158 7.11 -7.13 2.11
C TRP A 158 7.29 -8.39 2.97
N LEU A 159 6.59 -9.48 2.67
CA LEU A 159 6.70 -10.73 3.43
C LEU A 159 8.05 -11.45 3.24
N THR A 160 8.70 -11.29 2.09
CA THR A 160 9.96 -11.97 1.76
C THR A 160 11.19 -11.13 2.04
N THR A 161 11.05 -9.80 2.07
CA THR A 161 12.17 -8.89 2.29
C THR A 161 12.40 -8.61 3.77
N ASP A 162 13.63 -8.67 4.26
CA ASP A 162 13.93 -8.37 5.65
C ASP A 162 13.69 -6.88 5.97
N GLY A 163 13.21 -6.58 7.19
CA GLY A 163 12.67 -5.25 7.57
C GLY A 163 13.63 -4.06 7.39
N ALA A 164 14.94 -4.32 7.26
CA ALA A 164 15.94 -3.27 7.04
C ALA A 164 15.79 -2.54 5.69
N ALA A 165 15.21 -3.17 4.67
CA ALA A 165 15.11 -2.60 3.33
C ALA A 165 13.85 -1.74 3.10
N TRP A 166 12.85 -1.82 3.99
CA TRP A 166 11.54 -1.17 3.82
C TRP A 166 11.39 0.14 4.59
N GLN A 167 12.48 0.78 5.00
CA GLN A 167 12.46 2.22 5.24
C GLN A 167 12.24 2.91 3.89
N VAL A 168 10.97 2.91 3.45
CA VAL A 168 10.46 3.83 2.45
C VAL A 168 10.91 5.17 2.94
N GLY A 169 11.85 5.79 2.24
CA GLY A 169 12.27 7.14 2.56
C GLY A 169 11.00 7.98 2.64
N GLU A 170 10.56 8.30 3.86
CA GLU A 170 10.00 9.60 4.17
C GLU A 170 11.13 10.57 3.83
N ALA A 171 11.31 10.77 2.52
CA ALA A 171 12.09 11.86 1.98
C ALA A 171 11.29 13.09 2.36
N ASP A 172 11.62 13.61 3.55
CA ASP A 172 11.50 14.98 3.99
C ASP A 172 10.49 15.78 3.14
N ALA A 173 9.19 15.51 3.36
CA ALA A 173 8.12 16.35 2.80
C ALA A 173 8.08 17.74 3.46
N ASP A 174 8.97 17.97 4.43
CA ASP A 174 9.20 19.18 5.18
C ASP A 174 10.70 19.52 5.16
N GLY A 175 11.32 19.41 3.98
CA GLY A 175 12.49 20.20 3.58
C GLY A 175 12.16 21.71 3.59
N GLU A 176 11.81 22.21 4.77
CA GLU A 176 11.75 23.61 5.14
C GLU A 176 13.16 24.17 4.91
N GLY A 177 13.23 25.12 3.97
CA GLY A 177 14.48 25.68 3.50
C GLY A 177 15.32 26.25 4.63
N VAL A 178 16.42 25.59 4.94
CA VAL A 178 17.59 26.27 5.51
C VAL A 178 18.16 27.12 4.38
N ARG A 179 17.68 28.37 4.31
CA ARG A 179 18.40 29.44 3.63
C ARG A 179 19.78 29.54 4.26
N ALA A 180 20.77 29.12 3.49
CA ALA A 180 22.17 29.32 3.78
C ALA A 180 22.50 30.81 3.62
N ASP A 181 22.33 31.60 4.67
CA ASP A 181 22.92 32.93 4.78
C ASP A 181 23.11 33.25 6.27
N GLY A 182 24.36 33.30 6.75
CA GLY A 182 24.62 33.87 8.08
C GLY A 182 25.83 33.32 8.84
N ASP A 183 27.01 33.54 8.27
CA ASP A 183 28.25 33.99 8.94
C ASP A 183 28.22 34.13 10.49
N GLY A 184 29.13 33.45 11.19
CA GLY A 184 29.26 33.61 12.65
C GLY A 184 30.18 32.62 13.38
N SER A 185 31.48 32.73 13.14
CA SER A 185 32.65 32.46 14.02
C SER A 185 32.66 31.31 15.06
N PRO A 186 33.75 30.50 15.09
CA PRO A 186 34.03 29.53 16.14
C PRO A 186 34.75 30.16 17.34
N SER A 187 34.44 29.70 18.56
CA SER A 187 35.30 29.86 19.73
C SER A 187 35.33 28.56 20.54
N PRO A 188 36.51 27.96 20.80
CA PRO A 188 36.66 26.84 21.71
C PRO A 188 37.05 27.33 23.11
N ASP A 189 36.43 26.79 24.15
CA ASP A 189 36.99 26.80 25.50
C ASP A 189 37.04 25.37 26.06
N PRO A 190 38.21 24.91 26.55
CA PRO A 190 38.36 23.61 27.20
C PRO A 190 38.32 23.71 28.73
N ALA A 191 38.01 22.56 29.34
CA ALA A 191 38.27 22.17 30.73
C ALA A 191 37.35 22.72 31.84
N THR A 192 36.60 21.80 32.46
CA THR A 192 36.55 21.72 33.93
C THR A 192 36.30 20.27 34.33
N ALA A 193 37.27 19.74 35.08
CA ALA A 193 37.27 18.45 35.73
C ALA A 193 36.52 18.48 37.07
N GLY A 194 36.05 17.32 37.53
CA GLY A 194 35.97 17.02 38.97
C GLY A 194 34.59 16.66 39.53
N GLY A 195 34.54 15.57 40.29
CA GLY A 195 33.43 15.22 41.20
C GLY A 195 33.01 13.75 41.08
N SER A 196 33.72 12.80 41.68
CA SER A 196 33.53 12.34 43.08
C SER A 196 32.19 11.57 43.25
N ALA A 197 32.17 10.24 43.14
CA ALA A 197 32.44 9.26 44.20
C ALA A 197 31.38 9.23 45.34
N GLY A 198 30.75 8.04 45.50
CA GLY A 198 30.41 7.49 46.82
C GLY A 198 28.94 7.41 47.22
N GLY A 199 28.53 6.25 47.75
CA GLY A 199 27.36 6.08 48.63
C GLY A 199 26.37 5.01 48.16
N SER A 200 26.55 3.72 48.45
CA SER A 200 26.14 3.03 49.70
C SER A 200 24.61 2.85 49.81
N THR A 201 24.08 1.66 49.47
CA THR A 201 23.74 0.52 50.36
C THR A 201 22.40 0.61 51.11
N SER A 202 21.60 -0.44 50.89
CA SER A 202 20.81 -1.18 51.89
C SER A 202 19.43 -0.70 52.36
N THR A 203 18.50 -1.67 52.31
CA THR A 203 17.38 -2.04 53.24
C THR A 203 16.05 -2.17 52.48
N ALA A 204 15.54 -3.37 52.18
CA ALA A 204 15.00 -4.43 53.05
C ALA A 204 13.67 -4.06 53.74
N THR A 205 12.65 -4.90 53.46
CA THR A 205 11.56 -5.31 54.38
C THR A 205 10.27 -4.49 54.41
N SER A 206 9.23 -4.96 53.72
CA SER A 206 8.04 -5.56 54.38
C SER A 206 6.91 -5.90 53.39
N PRO A 207 6.25 -7.07 53.54
CA PRO A 207 5.04 -7.43 52.82
C PRO A 207 3.80 -6.90 53.57
N ARG A 208 2.75 -6.53 52.83
CA ARG A 208 1.44 -6.24 53.42
C ARG A 208 0.35 -7.03 52.71
N THR A 209 -0.02 -8.14 53.33
CA THR A 209 -1.25 -8.87 53.10
C THR A 209 -2.39 -8.14 53.81
N ALA A 210 -3.48 -7.82 53.09
CA ALA A 210 -4.78 -7.57 53.72
C ALA A 210 -5.88 -7.96 52.74
N GLN A 211 -6.61 -9.00 53.12
CA GLN A 211 -7.90 -9.40 52.59
C GLN A 211 -8.93 -8.27 52.73
N ALA A 212 -9.94 -8.29 51.85
CA ALA A 212 -11.33 -8.62 52.21
C ALA A 212 -12.35 -7.79 51.44
N LYS A 213 -13.37 -8.50 50.90
CA LYS A 213 -14.81 -8.12 50.84
C LYS A 213 -15.14 -6.88 49.99
N SER A 214 -16.26 -6.77 49.28
CA SER A 214 -17.43 -7.58 49.02
C SER A 214 -18.31 -6.73 48.08
N SER A 215 -19.40 -7.32 47.58
CA SER A 215 -20.64 -6.63 47.18
C SER A 215 -20.70 -6.06 45.74
N ALA A 216 -21.32 -6.85 44.86
CA ALA A 216 -22.34 -6.35 43.94
C ALA A 216 -23.50 -5.71 44.76
N PRO A 217 -24.34 -4.81 44.22
CA PRO A 217 -25.33 -5.22 43.20
C PRO A 217 -25.78 -4.12 42.20
N SER A 218 -26.57 -4.58 41.22
CA SER A 218 -27.80 -3.93 40.75
C SER A 218 -27.70 -2.60 39.96
N GLY A 219 -28.13 -2.67 38.70
CA GLY A 219 -29.42 -2.03 38.37
C GLY A 219 -29.41 -0.97 37.27
N GLY A 220 -30.20 -1.24 36.24
CA GLY A 220 -30.81 -0.22 35.37
C GLY A 220 -29.90 0.31 34.26
N SER A 221 -30.39 0.74 33.10
CA SER A 221 -31.76 0.92 32.68
C SER A 221 -31.79 1.01 31.16
N ARG A 222 -32.86 0.46 30.58
CA ARG A 222 -33.22 0.53 29.18
C ARG A 222 -33.43 1.99 28.76
N ARG A 223 -32.92 2.38 27.58
CA ARG A 223 -33.54 3.38 26.68
C ARG A 223 -32.75 3.46 25.37
N GLY A 224 -33.31 2.88 24.32
CA GLY A 224 -33.35 3.52 23.00
C GLY A 224 -34.81 3.84 22.67
N PRO A 225 -35.17 4.22 21.44
CA PRO A 225 -34.47 5.10 20.49
C PRO A 225 -35.34 6.35 20.21
N ALA A 226 -34.72 7.47 19.80
CA ALA A 226 -35.47 8.62 19.28
C ALA A 226 -35.06 8.88 17.83
N ALA A 227 -35.97 8.53 16.93
CA ALA A 227 -35.98 9.00 15.56
C ALA A 227 -36.12 10.53 15.51
N SER A 228 -35.34 11.18 14.65
CA SER A 228 -35.64 12.55 14.23
C SER A 228 -35.48 12.66 12.72
N ARG A 229 -36.62 12.59 12.04
CA ARG A 229 -36.83 13.05 10.67
C ARG A 229 -36.83 14.58 10.69
N LYS A 230 -36.05 15.24 9.84
CA LYS A 230 -36.32 16.65 9.49
C LYS A 230 -35.85 17.02 8.08
N SER A 231 -36.86 17.30 7.25
CA SER A 231 -36.94 18.25 6.11
C SER A 231 -35.74 18.39 5.18
N MET A 232 -35.80 17.96 3.91
CA MET A 232 -36.47 18.67 2.81
C MET A 232 -36.46 20.20 2.91
N ARG A 233 -35.49 20.85 2.26
CA ARG A 233 -35.73 22.11 1.57
C ARG A 233 -34.78 22.29 0.39
N ALA A 234 -35.38 22.44 -0.78
CA ALA A 234 -34.74 22.89 -2.01
C ALA A 234 -34.28 24.34 -1.89
N ALA A 235 -33.14 24.66 -2.47
CA ALA A 235 -32.81 26.01 -2.93
C ALA A 235 -31.95 25.90 -4.18
N ALA A 236 -32.40 26.60 -5.21
CA ALA A 236 -31.87 26.62 -6.56
C ALA A 236 -30.55 27.41 -6.66
N ALA A 237 -29.94 27.28 -7.85
CA ALA A 237 -28.69 27.84 -8.35
C ALA A 237 -28.44 29.34 -8.05
N PRO A 238 -27.20 29.84 -8.27
CA PRO A 238 -26.84 30.24 -9.63
C PRO A 238 -25.47 29.72 -10.09
N ALA A 239 -25.47 29.11 -11.26
CA ALA A 239 -24.31 28.66 -12.00
C ALA A 239 -24.03 29.60 -13.17
N VAL A 240 -23.31 30.70 -12.97
CA VAL A 240 -22.67 31.46 -14.08
C VAL A 240 -21.50 32.30 -13.54
N ALA A 241 -20.35 31.69 -13.26
CA ALA A 241 -19.07 32.42 -13.05
C ALA A 241 -17.79 31.56 -13.06
N ALA A 242 -17.88 30.22 -13.06
CA ALA A 242 -16.71 29.34 -12.85
C ALA A 242 -16.14 28.68 -14.13
N ALA A 243 -16.47 29.18 -15.33
CA ALA A 243 -16.08 28.54 -16.60
C ALA A 243 -14.79 29.10 -17.23
N ALA A 244 -14.19 30.17 -16.69
CA ALA A 244 -13.02 30.81 -17.30
C ALA A 244 -11.66 30.38 -16.71
N ASP A 245 -11.60 29.74 -15.53
CA ASP A 245 -10.33 29.40 -14.85
C ASP A 245 -9.90 27.93 -14.99
N ALA A 246 -10.77 27.06 -15.51
CA ALA A 246 -10.47 25.62 -15.66
C ALA A 246 -9.62 25.26 -16.89
N GLY A 247 -9.51 26.16 -17.87
CA GLY A 247 -8.80 25.91 -19.14
C GLY A 247 -7.27 25.96 -19.04
N ALA A 248 -6.71 26.73 -18.11
CA ALA A 248 -5.26 26.92 -18.00
C ALA A 248 -4.55 25.79 -17.23
N LYS A 249 -5.22 25.15 -16.26
CA LYS A 249 -4.62 24.06 -15.45
C LYS A 249 -4.63 22.69 -16.12
N ALA A 250 -5.54 22.43 -17.06
CA ALA A 250 -5.63 21.14 -17.75
C ALA A 250 -4.48 20.92 -18.76
N LYS A 251 -4.00 22.00 -19.42
CA LYS A 251 -2.96 21.90 -20.44
C LYS A 251 -1.55 21.67 -19.87
N GLY A 252 -1.30 22.05 -18.61
CA GLY A 252 -0.04 21.81 -17.91
C GLY A 252 0.13 20.37 -17.42
N ARG A 253 -0.95 19.71 -16.97
CA ARG A 253 -0.89 18.32 -16.46
C ARG A 253 -0.69 17.27 -17.55
N ALA A 254 -1.19 17.50 -18.77
CA ALA A 254 -0.99 16.58 -19.88
C ALA A 254 0.48 16.51 -20.38
N ARG A 255 1.26 17.60 -20.24
CA ARG A 255 2.69 17.60 -20.62
C ARG A 255 3.59 16.92 -19.59
N ALA A 256 3.24 16.93 -18.31
CA ALA A 256 4.02 16.24 -17.27
C ALA A 256 3.87 14.71 -17.36
N ALA A 257 2.66 14.20 -17.64
CA ALA A 257 2.41 12.75 -17.75
C ALA A 257 3.11 12.09 -18.96
N ALA A 258 3.26 12.81 -20.08
CA ALA A 258 3.95 12.29 -21.26
C ALA A 258 5.48 12.20 -21.08
N SER A 259 6.07 13.02 -20.21
CA SER A 259 7.51 12.98 -19.92
C SER A 259 7.91 11.81 -19.02
N ASP A 260 7.01 11.35 -18.14
CA ASP A 260 7.30 10.27 -17.18
C ASP A 260 7.12 8.87 -17.82
N ALA A 261 6.12 8.73 -18.71
CA ALA A 261 5.87 7.48 -19.44
C ALA A 261 7.03 7.05 -20.37
N GLY A 262 7.78 8.02 -20.91
CA GLY A 262 8.96 7.73 -21.73
C GLY A 262 10.14 7.18 -20.93
N GLY A 263 10.25 7.51 -19.65
CA GLY A 263 11.31 7.04 -18.76
C GLY A 263 11.08 5.60 -18.29
N THR A 264 9.84 5.23 -18.00
CA THR A 264 9.47 3.89 -17.53
C THR A 264 9.62 2.84 -18.63
N LEU A 265 9.22 3.14 -19.87
CA LEU A 265 9.40 2.25 -21.02
C LEU A 265 10.88 1.98 -21.34
N LYS A 266 11.75 2.99 -21.26
CA LYS A 266 13.20 2.82 -21.47
C LYS A 266 13.85 1.95 -20.38
N ARG A 267 13.40 2.06 -19.12
CA ARG A 267 13.91 1.20 -18.04
C ARG A 267 13.42 -0.24 -18.17
N ALA A 268 12.17 -0.45 -18.60
CA ALA A 268 11.62 -1.79 -18.85
C ALA A 268 12.35 -2.49 -20.01
N ALA A 269 12.61 -1.78 -21.11
CA ALA A 269 13.37 -2.32 -22.24
C ALA A 269 14.80 -2.74 -21.84
N LYS A 270 15.49 -1.91 -21.05
CA LYS A 270 16.85 -2.23 -20.58
C LYS A 270 16.89 -3.42 -19.61
N LYS A 271 15.83 -3.60 -18.80
CA LYS A 271 15.70 -4.75 -17.91
C LYS A 271 15.46 -6.05 -18.68
N ALA A 272 14.70 -5.99 -19.78
CA ALA A 272 14.49 -7.14 -20.67
C ALA A 272 15.79 -7.56 -21.38
N GLU A 273 16.61 -6.60 -21.82
CA GLU A 273 17.91 -6.84 -22.46
C GLU A 273 18.87 -7.60 -21.54
N VAL A 274 18.98 -7.17 -20.27
CA VAL A 274 19.82 -7.84 -19.25
C VAL A 274 19.34 -9.27 -18.97
N LEU A 275 18.03 -9.51 -18.97
CA LEU A 275 17.45 -10.84 -18.79
C LEU A 275 17.80 -11.78 -19.94
N VAL A 276 17.74 -11.29 -21.19
CA VAL A 276 18.12 -12.06 -22.37
C VAL A 276 19.61 -12.41 -22.35
N GLU A 277 20.46 -11.47 -21.96
CA GLU A 277 21.91 -11.68 -21.85
C GLU A 277 22.25 -12.71 -20.75
N THR A 278 21.55 -12.64 -19.61
CA THR A 278 21.71 -13.59 -18.50
C THR A 278 21.28 -15.00 -18.88
N VAL A 279 20.18 -15.15 -19.64
CA VAL A 279 19.72 -16.44 -20.13
C VAL A 279 20.67 -17.00 -21.18
N ARG A 280 21.18 -16.16 -22.10
CA ARG A 280 22.19 -16.57 -23.10
C ARG A 280 23.47 -17.07 -22.43
N ALA A 281 23.97 -16.37 -21.41
CA ALA A 281 25.16 -16.79 -20.66
C ALA A 281 24.98 -18.13 -19.92
N ARG A 282 23.74 -18.50 -19.58
CA ARG A 282 23.41 -19.82 -18.99
C ARG A 282 23.21 -20.93 -20.00
N MET A 283 23.03 -20.60 -21.28
CA MET A 283 22.80 -21.55 -22.35
C MET A 283 24.03 -21.78 -23.23
N GLU A 284 25.19 -21.20 -22.91
CA GLU A 284 26.43 -21.63 -23.55
C GLU A 284 26.73 -23.09 -23.15
N PRO A 285 26.85 -24.00 -24.13
CA PRO A 285 27.09 -25.41 -23.85
C PRO A 285 28.49 -25.59 -23.28
N VAL A 286 28.58 -26.33 -22.19
CA VAL A 286 29.81 -26.83 -21.59
C VAL A 286 30.32 -27.99 -22.47
N ASP A 287 30.73 -27.69 -23.69
CA ASP A 287 31.34 -28.64 -24.62
C ASP A 287 32.84 -28.38 -24.71
N GLU A 288 33.57 -28.44 -23.59
CA GLU A 288 35.04 -28.45 -23.65
C GLU A 288 35.71 -28.94 -22.35
N GLN A 289 35.37 -30.14 -21.86
CA GLN A 289 36.29 -30.92 -21.00
C GLN A 289 36.09 -32.43 -21.23
N ALA A 290 36.60 -32.91 -22.35
CA ALA A 290 36.90 -34.31 -22.56
C ALA A 290 38.19 -34.42 -23.40
N GLU A 291 39.33 -34.24 -22.74
CA GLU A 291 40.63 -34.77 -23.18
C GLU A 291 41.45 -35.21 -21.95
#